data_AF-A0A9X5B689-F1
#
_entry.id   AF-A0A9X5B689-F1
#
_cell.length_a   1.000
_cell.length_b   1.000
_cell.length_c   1.000
_cell.angle_alpha   90.00
_cell.angle_beta   90.00
_cell.angle_gamma   90.00
#
_symmetry.space_group_name_H-M   'P 1'
#
loop_
_entity.id
_entity.type
_entity.pdbx_description
1 polymer ?
#
loop_
_entity_poly.entity_id
_entity_poly.type
_entity_poly.pdbx_seq_one_letter_code
_entity_poly.pdbx_strand_id
1 'polypeptide(L)' 'MIERFFRSLKEECIWQHRFESLAHAQTAIGNWIRYYNEQRPHQSLGYVAPRAHPALVA' A
#
# COMPACT_ATOMS: atom_id res chain seq x y z
N MET A 1 0.20 -11.90 -5.16
CA MET A 1 0.64 -10.57 -4.67
C MET A 1 -0.55 -9.62 -4.50
N ILE A 2 -1.46 -9.59 -5.49
CA ILE A 2 -2.65 -8.72 -5.47
C ILE A 2 -3.63 -8.98 -4.31
N GLU A 3 -3.88 -10.24 -3.95
CA GLU A 3 -4.77 -10.58 -2.83
C GLU A 3 -4.22 -10.10 -1.48
N ARG A 4 -2.90 -10.22 -1.27
CA ARG A 4 -2.22 -9.72 -0.06
C ARG A 4 -2.25 -8.19 -0.01
N PHE A 5 -2.09 -7.52 -1.16
CA PHE A 5 -2.22 -6.07 -1.25
C PHE A 5 -3.61 -5.62 -0.79
N PHE A 6 -4.68 -6.17 -1.37
CA PHE A 6 -6.04 -5.75 -1.03
C PHE A 6 -6.43 -6.08 0.41
N ARG A 7 -5.94 -7.20 0.94
CA ARG A 7 -6.10 -7.54 2.35
C ARG A 7 -5.44 -6.48 3.25
N SER A 8 -4.15 -6.22 3.03
CA SER A 8 -3.40 -5.19 3.78
C SER A 8 -4.02 -3.81 3.67
N LEU A 9 -4.47 -3.39 2.48
CA LEU A 9 -5.13 -2.09 2.29
C LEU A 9 -6.39 -1.98 3.13
N LYS A 10 -7.21 -3.03 3.17
CA LYS A 10 -8.43 -3.05 3.96
C LYS A 10 -8.13 -3.01 5.45
N GLU A 11 -7.28 -3.91 5.91
CA GLU A 11 -6.97 -4.09 7.34
C GLU A 11 -6.23 -2.89 7.94
N GLU A 12 -5.28 -2.31 7.21
CA GLU A 12 -4.36 -1.30 7.74
C GLU A 12 -4.76 0.13 7.40
N CYS A 13 -5.59 0.35 6.37
CA CYS A 13 -6.07 1.68 6.00
C CYS A 13 -7.59 1.78 6.10
N ILE A 14 -8.34 1.07 5.26
CA ILE A 14 -9.79 1.31 5.09
C ILE A 14 -10.56 1.08 6.39
N TRP A 15 -10.29 -0.02 7.10
CA TRP A 15 -11.02 -0.36 8.33
C TRP A 15 -10.58 0.48 9.54
N GLN A 16 -9.39 1.08 9.48
CA GLN A 16 -8.86 1.94 10.54
C GLN A 16 -9.34 3.38 10.43
N HIS A 17 -9.96 3.77 9.31
CA HIS A 17 -10.35 5.14 9.05
C HIS A 17 -11.86 5.28 8.91
N ARG A 18 -12.41 6.27 9.62
CA ARG A 18 -13.73 6.82 9.30
C ARG A 18 -13.54 8.04 8.42
N PHE A 19 -13.73 7.89 7.12
CA PHE A 19 -13.56 9.00 6.18
C PHE A 19 -14.70 10.03 6.33
N GLU A 20 -14.32 11.28 6.48
CA GLU A 20 -15.26 12.41 6.62
C GLU A 20 -15.67 12.98 5.26
N SER A 21 -14.86 12.73 4.23
CA SER A 21 -15.12 13.15 2.85
C SER A 21 -14.39 12.26 1.86
N LEU A 22 -14.81 12.32 0.60
CA LEU A 22 -14.10 11.63 -0.49
C LEU A 22 -12.66 12.14 -0.64
N ALA A 23 -12.41 13.43 -0.42
CA ALA A 23 -11.06 14.01 -0.48
C ALA A 23 -10.15 13.47 0.63
N HIS A 24 -10.69 13.30 1.84
CA HIS A 24 -9.98 12.65 2.94
C HIS A 24 -9.65 11.19 2.59
N ALA A 25 -10.63 10.43 2.06
CA ALA A 25 -10.40 9.05 1.63
C ALA A 25 -9.31 8.93 0.56
N GLN A 26 -9.35 9.78 -0.48
CA GLN A 26 -8.33 9.78 -1.53
C GLN A 26 -6.94 10.06 -0.97
N THR A 27 -6.82 11.03 -0.06
CA THR A 27 -5.54 11.39 0.58
C THR A 27 -5.00 10.24 1.44
N ALA A 28 -5.83 9.67 2.31
CA ALA A 28 -5.44 8.58 3.20
C ALA A 28 -5.03 7.32 2.43
N ILE A 29 -5.85 6.90 1.45
CA ILE A 29 -5.57 5.74 0.61
C ILE A 29 -4.33 5.98 -0.25
N GLY A 30 -4.20 7.17 -0.85
CA GLY A 30 -3.03 7.54 -1.66
C GLY A 30 -1.73 7.50 -0.84
N ASN A 31 -1.74 8.05 0.37
CA ASN A 31 -0.61 7.99 1.29
C ASN A 31 -0.24 6.54 1.67
N TRP A 32 -1.24 5.70 1.95
CA TRP A 32 -1.01 4.31 2.28
C TRP A 32 -0.43 3.52 1.09
N ILE A 33 -0.96 3.72 -0.12
CA ILE A 33 -0.43 3.09 -1.35
C ILE A 33 1.01 3.53 -1.60
N ARG A 34 1.31 4.81 -1.40
CA ARG A 34 2.67 5.35 -1.52
C ARG A 34 3.62 4.65 -0.54
N TYR A 35 3.23 4.55 0.73
CA TYR A 35 3.98 3.81 1.74
C TYR A 35 4.20 2.34 1.34
N TYR A 36 3.14 1.64 0.92
CA TYR A 36 3.21 0.25 0.51
C TYR A 36 4.23 0.04 -0.63
N ASN A 37 4.19 0.91 -1.64
CA ASN A 37 5.02 0.76 -2.83
C ASN A 37 6.46 1.26 -2.67
N GLU A 38 6.70 2.26 -1.82
CA GLU A 38 8.01 2.92 -1.73
C GLU A 38 8.81 2.54 -0.50
N GLN A 39 8.16 2.10 0.58
CA GLN A 39 8.80 1.97 1.88
C GLN A 39 8.63 0.60 2.52
N ARG A 40 7.54 -0.12 2.24
CA ARG A 40 7.25 -1.40 2.89
C ARG A 40 8.11 -2.54 2.34
N PRO A 41 8.99 -3.17 3.15
CA PRO A 41 9.75 -4.33 2.68
C PRO A 41 8.84 -5.56 2.57
N HIS A 42 8.97 -6.32 1.49
CA HIS A 42 8.23 -7.56 1.30
C HIS A 42 9.19 -8.75 1.20
N GLN A 43 8.95 -9.78 2.02
CA GLN A 43 9.76 -11.01 2.00
C GLN A 43 9.80 -11.66 0.61
N SER A 44 8.67 -11.68 -0.12
CA SER A 44 8.60 -12.21 -1.49
C SER A 44 9.43 -11.42 -2.51
N LEU A 45 9.87 -10.21 -2.15
CA LEU A 45 10.74 -9.34 -2.95
C LEU A 45 12.17 -9.27 -2.37
N GLY A 46 12.56 -10.21 -1.49
CA GLY A 46 13.88 -10.15 -0.85
C GLY A 46 14.01 -9.00 0.16
N TYR A 47 12.92 -8.66 0.85
CA TYR A 47 12.86 -7.58 1.85
C TYR A 47 13.10 -6.17 1.30
N VAL A 48 12.83 -5.94 0.01
CA VAL A 48 12.80 -4.59 -0.57
C VAL A 48 11.37 -4.14 -0.83
N ALA A 49 11.19 -2.82 -0.96
CA ALA A 49 9.91 -2.24 -1.35
C ALA A 49 9.58 -2.52 -2.83
N PRO A 50 8.29 -2.56 -3.23
CA PRO A 50 7.89 -2.89 -4.60
C PRO A 50 8.58 -2.03 -5.66
N ARG A 51 8.70 -0.71 -5.43
CA ARG A 51 9.39 0.21 -6.36
C ARG A 51 10.90 0.12 -6.35
N ALA A 52 11.51 -0.56 -5.37
CA ALA A 52 12.93 -0.86 -5.36
C ALA A 52 13.25 -2.21 -6.04
N HIS A 53 12.23 -3.04 -6.28
CA HIS A 53 12.42 -4.37 -6.86
C HIS A 53 12.51 -4.27 -8.40
N PRO A 54 13.63 -4.67 -9.04
CA PRO A 54 13.88 -4.43 -10.46
C PRO A 54 12.84 -5.07 -11.38
N ALA A 55 12.23 -6.19 -10.99
CA ALA A 55 11.22 -6.87 -11.81
C ALA A 55 9.84 -6.19 -11.83
N LEU A 56 9.62 -5.14 -11.02
CA LEU A 56 8.34 -4.43 -10.90
C LEU A 56 8.40 -2.98 -11.42
N VAL A 57 9.57 -2.52 -11.88
CA VAL A 57 9.83 -1.13 -12.30
C VAL A 57 9.95 -1.00 -13.83
N ALA A 58 9.54 -2.03 -14.58
CA ALA A 58 9.53 -2.04 -16.04
C ALA A 58 8.32 -1.29 -16.63
#